data_AF-A0A344TCM0-F1
#
_entry.id   AF-A0A344TCM0-F1
#
_cell.length_a   1.000
_cell.length_b   1.000
_cell.length_c   1.000
_cell.angle_alpha   90.00
_cell.angle_beta   90.00
_cell.angle_gamma   90.00
#
_symmetry.space_group_name_H-M   'P 1'
#
loop_
_entity.id
_entity.type
_entity.pdbx_description
1 polymer ?
#
loop_
_entity_poly.entity_id
_entity_poly.type
_entity_poly.pdbx_seq_one_letter_code
_entity_poly.pdbx_strand_id
1 'polypeptide(L)'
;MAYTVPNMKLIPQDKGMSCWYASAQMLINWRREMYQMSEMGILDPSEDTGSQSIYALDSGIQNPQIVAMARRLGLVAVPPLSPTEDAIENWLFQYGPLWVNGISHIVVIAGIKAGNVLIYDPSPVNKGSIGWRSLDTWYVGNAVDSRDTANSVQTVFLHCP
;
A
#
# COMPACT_ATOMS: atom_id res chain seq x y z
N MET A 1 17.21 -4.22 14.79
CA MET A 1 17.28 -5.34 13.82
C MET A 1 16.48 -4.93 12.58
N ALA A 2 16.61 -5.62 11.46
CA ALA A 2 15.82 -5.33 10.27
C ALA A 2 14.79 -6.44 10.06
N TYR A 3 13.53 -6.08 9.88
CA TYR A 3 12.46 -7.00 9.49
C TYR A 3 12.08 -6.76 8.03
N THR A 4 11.77 -7.82 7.30
CA THR A 4 11.26 -7.76 5.94
C THR A 4 10.20 -8.85 5.79
N VAL A 5 9.06 -8.46 5.24
CA VAL A 5 7.94 -9.36 4.95
C VAL A 5 8.42 -10.41 3.93
N PRO A 6 8.30 -11.71 4.24
CA PRO A 6 8.77 -12.76 3.36
C PRO A 6 7.92 -12.84 2.08
N ASN A 7 8.54 -13.27 0.97
CA ASN A 7 7.88 -13.54 -0.31
C ASN A 7 7.13 -12.34 -0.94
N MET A 8 7.43 -11.12 -0.51
CA MET A 8 6.88 -9.93 -1.13
C MET A 8 7.39 -9.77 -2.57
N LYS A 9 6.51 -9.40 -3.50
CA LYS A 9 6.83 -9.18 -4.91
C LYS A 9 6.38 -7.80 -5.35
N LEU A 10 7.22 -7.11 -6.11
CA LEU A 10 6.87 -5.86 -6.75
C LEU A 10 5.94 -6.13 -7.95
N ILE A 11 4.84 -5.40 -8.01
CA ILE A 11 4.00 -5.30 -9.21
C ILE A 11 4.09 -3.84 -9.68
N PRO A 12 4.72 -3.57 -10.84
CA PRO A 12 4.79 -2.20 -11.36
C PRO A 12 3.41 -1.74 -11.85
N GLN A 13 3.13 -0.45 -11.71
CA GLN A 13 1.98 0.14 -12.38
C GLN A 13 2.22 0.16 -13.89
N ASP A 14 1.17 -0.03 -14.68
CA ASP A 14 1.23 -0.07 -16.14
C ASP A 14 0.62 1.19 -16.81
N LYS A 15 -0.03 2.05 -16.02
CA LYS A 15 -0.60 3.34 -16.43
C LYS A 15 -0.07 4.47 -15.55
N GLY A 16 -0.31 5.72 -15.92
CA GLY A 16 0.23 6.89 -15.22
C GLY A 16 -0.32 7.05 -13.80
N MET A 17 -1.58 6.69 -13.57
CA MET A 17 -2.31 6.90 -12.32
C MET A 17 -2.86 5.60 -11.73
N SER A 18 -2.19 4.47 -11.97
CA SER A 18 -2.57 3.14 -11.45
C SER A 18 -1.72 2.64 -10.28
N CYS A 19 -0.97 3.51 -9.58
CA CYS A 19 -0.17 3.15 -8.40
C CYS A 19 -1.00 2.50 -7.29
N TRP A 20 -2.21 3.00 -7.04
CA TRP A 20 -3.16 2.45 -6.08
C TRP A 20 -3.60 1.03 -6.45
N TYR A 21 -3.83 0.78 -7.74
CA TYR A 21 -4.29 -0.50 -8.25
C TYR A 21 -3.19 -1.54 -8.10
N ALA A 22 -1.99 -1.23 -8.56
CA ALA A 22 -0.82 -2.09 -8.42
C ALA A 22 -0.49 -2.38 -6.95
N SER A 23 -0.62 -1.39 -6.06
CA SER A 23 -0.38 -1.57 -4.62
C SER A 23 -1.42 -2.48 -3.96
N ALA A 24 -2.70 -2.36 -4.34
CA ALA A 24 -3.74 -3.29 -3.89
C ALA A 24 -3.44 -4.73 -4.33
N GLN A 25 -3.06 -4.93 -5.60
CA GLN A 25 -2.67 -6.24 -6.13
C GLN A 25 -1.47 -6.81 -5.38
N MET A 26 -0.49 -5.99 -5.03
CA MET A 26 0.69 -6.42 -4.27
C MET A 26 0.31 -7.04 -2.92
N LEU A 27 -0.56 -6.37 -2.14
CA LEU A 27 -1.04 -6.88 -0.85
C LEU A 27 -1.82 -8.19 -1.01
N ILE A 28 -2.75 -8.22 -1.96
CA ILE A 28 -3.68 -9.34 -2.12
C ILE A 28 -2.98 -10.57 -2.70
N ASN A 29 -2.10 -10.38 -3.69
CA ASN A 29 -1.31 -11.48 -4.25
C ASN A 29 -0.34 -12.05 -3.23
N TRP A 30 0.32 -11.20 -2.43
CA TRP A 30 1.15 -11.68 -1.33
C TRP A 30 0.35 -12.57 -0.38
N ARG A 31 -0.85 -12.14 0.02
CA ARG A 31 -1.70 -12.94 0.90
C ARG A 31 -2.10 -14.27 0.27
N ARG A 32 -2.60 -14.24 -0.97
CA ARG A 32 -3.00 -15.45 -1.70
C ARG A 32 -1.85 -16.44 -1.84
N GLU A 33 -0.64 -15.95 -2.09
CA GLU A 33 0.56 -16.78 -2.17
C GLU A 33 0.99 -17.32 -0.80
N MET A 34 0.93 -16.52 0.27
CA MET A 34 1.31 -16.98 1.60
C MET A 34 0.39 -18.07 2.16
N TYR A 35 -0.92 -17.95 1.92
CA TYR A 35 -1.91 -18.92 2.40
C TYR A 35 -2.32 -19.96 1.35
N GLN A 36 -1.79 -19.87 0.12
CA GLN A 36 -2.12 -20.74 -1.00
C GLN A 36 -3.63 -20.87 -1.25
N MET A 37 -4.36 -19.76 -1.08
CA MET A 37 -5.82 -19.73 -1.22
C MET A 37 -6.33 -18.35 -1.63
N SER A 38 -7.51 -18.32 -2.26
CA SER A 38 -8.32 -17.12 -2.39
C SER A 38 -9.41 -17.15 -1.33
N GLU A 39 -9.61 -16.04 -0.63
CA GLU A 39 -10.58 -15.94 0.45
C GLU A 39 -11.84 -15.21 0.02
N MET A 40 -12.99 -15.71 0.48
CA MET A 40 -14.27 -15.03 0.29
C MET A 40 -14.24 -13.68 1.02
N GLY A 41 -14.44 -12.59 0.28
CA GLY A 41 -14.39 -11.23 0.82
C GLY A 41 -13.07 -10.51 0.58
N ILE A 42 -12.04 -11.16 0.03
CA ILE A 42 -10.78 -10.53 -0.40
C ILE A 42 -10.70 -10.59 -1.93
N LEU A 43 -11.08 -9.49 -2.58
CA LEU A 43 -11.15 -9.38 -4.03
C LEU A 43 -9.92 -8.65 -4.56
N ASP A 44 -9.24 -9.24 -5.55
CA ASP A 44 -8.23 -8.49 -6.30
C ASP A 44 -8.92 -7.30 -7.00
N PRO A 45 -8.27 -6.13 -7.14
CA PRO A 45 -8.88 -5.01 -7.86
C PRO A 45 -9.22 -5.32 -9.33
N SER A 46 -8.63 -6.37 -9.93
CA SER A 46 -9.06 -6.92 -11.23
C SER A 46 -10.35 -7.73 -11.18
N GLU A 47 -10.86 -8.03 -9.99
CA GLU A 47 -12.13 -8.74 -9.77
C GLU A 47 -13.24 -7.76 -9.31
N ASP A 48 -12.91 -6.53 -8.90
CA ASP A 48 -13.85 -5.47 -8.51
C ASP A 48 -14.17 -4.54 -9.69
N THR A 49 -15.42 -4.58 -10.17
CA THR A 49 -15.90 -3.74 -11.29
C THR A 49 -15.72 -2.23 -11.05
N GLY A 50 -15.82 -1.77 -9.80
CA GLY A 50 -15.59 -0.37 -9.44
C GLY A 50 -14.13 0.03 -9.62
N SER A 51 -13.22 -0.84 -9.17
CA SER A 51 -11.78 -0.65 -9.34
C SER A 51 -11.38 -0.70 -10.83
N GLN A 52 -11.89 -1.68 -11.59
CA GLN A 52 -11.65 -1.74 -13.04
C GLN A 52 -12.10 -0.47 -13.76
N SER A 53 -13.25 0.10 -13.39
CA SER A 53 -13.79 1.31 -14.02
C SER A 53 -12.87 2.52 -13.79
N ILE A 54 -12.38 2.70 -12.56
CA ILE A 54 -11.44 3.80 -12.24
C ILE A 54 -10.09 3.57 -12.94
N TYR A 55 -9.60 2.33 -12.92
CA TYR A 55 -8.35 1.95 -13.57
C TYR A 55 -8.40 2.18 -15.09
N ALA A 56 -9.54 1.91 -15.74
CA ALA A 56 -9.73 2.16 -17.17
C ALA A 56 -9.64 3.65 -17.53
N LEU A 57 -10.06 4.55 -16.62
CA LEU A 57 -10.03 6.00 -16.81
C LEU A 57 -8.66 6.63 -16.53
N ASP A 58 -7.72 5.90 -15.94
CA ASP A 58 -6.40 6.40 -15.52
C ASP A 58 -6.48 7.69 -14.69
N SER A 59 -7.48 7.80 -13.81
CA SER A 59 -7.79 9.04 -13.08
C SER A 59 -7.21 9.10 -11.65
N GLY A 60 -6.55 8.04 -11.18
CA GLY A 60 -6.16 7.90 -9.77
C GLY A 60 -7.37 7.78 -8.84
N ILE A 61 -7.12 7.77 -7.53
CA ILE A 61 -8.15 7.76 -6.48
C ILE A 61 -7.88 8.83 -5.42
N GLN A 62 -8.96 9.36 -4.84
CA GLN A 62 -8.92 10.33 -3.75
C GLN A 62 -9.23 9.67 -2.40
N ASN A 63 -8.91 10.33 -1.28
CA ASN A 63 -9.08 9.82 0.08
C ASN A 63 -10.45 9.16 0.37
N PRO A 64 -11.62 9.75 0.02
CA PRO A 64 -12.91 9.07 0.22
C PRO A 64 -13.08 7.79 -0.61
N GLN A 65 -12.49 7.75 -1.80
CA GLN A 65 -12.52 6.59 -2.68
C GLN A 65 -11.62 5.47 -2.16
N ILE A 66 -10.51 5.79 -1.49
CA ILE A 66 -9.61 4.81 -0.86
C ILE A 66 -10.36 3.97 0.16
N VAL A 67 -11.12 4.58 1.08
CA VAL A 67 -11.88 3.84 2.10
C VAL A 67 -12.98 3.00 1.47
N ALA A 68 -13.70 3.55 0.50
CA ALA A 68 -14.75 2.82 -0.21
C ALA A 68 -14.18 1.62 -0.97
N MET A 69 -13.02 1.79 -1.62
CA MET A 69 -12.33 0.72 -2.33
C MET A 69 -11.77 -0.31 -1.36
N ALA A 70 -11.13 0.10 -0.26
CA ALA A 70 -10.62 -0.82 0.76
C ALA A 70 -11.70 -1.77 1.26
N ARG A 71 -12.90 -1.24 1.56
CA ARG A 71 -14.05 -2.06 1.96
C ARG A 71 -14.51 -3.04 0.88
N ARG A 72 -14.50 -2.66 -0.40
CA ARG A 72 -14.88 -3.56 -1.50
C ARG A 72 -13.85 -4.67 -1.70
N LEU A 73 -12.57 -4.37 -1.55
CA LEU A 73 -11.47 -5.32 -1.73
C LEU A 73 -11.20 -6.18 -0.48
N GLY A 74 -11.88 -5.89 0.65
CA GLY A 74 -11.66 -6.59 1.93
C GLY A 74 -10.43 -6.10 2.69
N LEU A 75 -9.84 -4.98 2.30
CA LEU A 75 -8.70 -4.37 3.02
C LEU A 75 -9.17 -3.65 4.28
N VAL A 76 -8.32 -3.68 5.30
CA VAL A 76 -8.61 -3.12 6.62
C VAL A 76 -7.66 -1.96 6.90
N ALA A 77 -8.22 -0.87 7.42
CA ALA A 77 -7.44 0.30 7.84
C ALA A 77 -6.72 0.03 9.16
N VAL A 78 -5.45 0.45 9.23
CA VAL A 78 -4.65 0.34 10.46
C VAL A 78 -4.56 1.71 11.13
N PRO A 79 -5.15 1.90 12.33
CA PRO A 79 -4.86 3.05 13.19
C PRO A 79 -3.58 2.80 14.01
N PRO A 80 -2.78 3.83 14.38
CA PRO A 80 -2.98 5.27 14.18
C PRO A 80 -2.31 5.84 12.91
N LEU A 81 -2.69 7.07 12.54
CA LEU A 81 -2.12 7.79 11.38
C LEU A 81 -0.62 8.16 11.57
N SER A 82 -0.10 8.13 12.79
CA SER A 82 1.30 8.46 13.13
C SER A 82 1.97 7.29 13.90
N PRO A 83 2.38 6.20 13.23
CA PRO A 83 2.98 5.07 13.93
C PRO A 83 4.41 5.34 14.38
N THR A 84 4.84 4.69 15.46
CA THR A 84 6.25 4.54 15.83
C THR A 84 6.90 3.45 14.97
N GLU A 85 8.24 3.39 14.96
CA GLU A 85 8.98 2.29 14.30
C GLU A 85 8.52 0.91 14.82
N ASP A 86 8.41 0.77 16.15
CA ASP A 86 7.94 -0.48 16.77
C ASP A 86 6.51 -0.84 16.34
N ALA A 87 5.64 0.15 16.12
CA ALA A 87 4.28 -0.11 15.62
C ALA A 87 4.31 -0.64 14.18
N ILE A 88 5.12 -0.04 13.30
CA ILE A 88 5.30 -0.51 11.92
C ILE A 88 5.89 -1.92 11.93
N GLU A 89 6.92 -2.19 12.75
CA GLU A 89 7.51 -3.53 12.85
C GLU A 89 6.47 -4.57 13.27
N ASN A 90 5.69 -4.27 14.32
CA ASN A 90 4.63 -5.17 14.78
C ASN A 90 3.55 -5.40 13.71
N TRP A 91 3.14 -4.37 12.97
CA TRP A 91 2.18 -4.53 11.89
C TRP A 91 2.72 -5.34 10.72
N LEU A 92 3.97 -5.09 10.32
CA LEU A 92 4.60 -5.88 9.27
C LEU A 92 4.73 -7.35 9.67
N PHE A 93 5.00 -7.62 10.93
CA PHE A 93 5.07 -8.98 11.46
C PHE A 93 3.69 -9.66 11.55
N GLN A 94 2.66 -8.94 12.01
CA GLN A 94 1.33 -9.51 12.25
C GLN A 94 0.47 -9.57 10.98
N TYR A 95 0.56 -8.56 10.13
CA TYR A 95 -0.34 -8.36 8.99
C TYR A 95 0.34 -8.59 7.64
N GLY A 96 1.66 -8.55 7.60
CA GLY A 96 2.43 -8.54 6.35
C GLY A 96 2.55 -7.14 5.75
N PRO A 97 2.57 -7.00 4.41
CA PRO A 97 2.86 -5.74 3.75
C PRO A 97 1.73 -4.73 3.96
N LEU A 98 2.12 -3.45 4.06
CA LEU A 98 1.21 -2.34 4.33
C LEU A 98 1.10 -1.46 3.10
N TRP A 99 -0.11 -1.22 2.64
CA TRP A 99 -0.40 -0.12 1.73
C TRP A 99 -0.17 1.19 2.49
N VAL A 100 0.53 2.14 1.88
CA VAL A 100 0.66 3.51 2.39
C VAL A 100 0.13 4.54 1.42
N ASN A 101 -0.78 5.37 1.92
CA ASN A 101 -1.33 6.50 1.20
C ASN A 101 -0.45 7.75 1.41
N GLY A 102 0.21 8.20 0.35
CA GLY A 102 0.92 9.47 0.32
C GLY A 102 0.06 10.61 -0.24
N ILE A 103 0.66 11.81 -0.37
CA ILE A 103 -0.03 13.02 -0.87
C ILE A 103 -0.64 12.83 -2.27
N SER A 104 0.11 12.20 -3.18
CA SER A 104 -0.36 11.92 -4.54
C SER A 104 0.13 10.59 -5.09
N HIS A 105 0.82 9.79 -4.28
CA HIS A 105 1.38 8.51 -4.68
C HIS A 105 1.16 7.46 -3.60
N ILE A 106 0.87 6.25 -4.04
CA ILE A 106 0.56 5.11 -3.19
C ILE A 106 1.62 4.04 -3.41
N VAL A 107 2.17 3.54 -2.32
CA VAL A 107 3.24 2.54 -2.31
C VAL A 107 2.96 1.47 -1.26
N VAL A 108 3.81 0.44 -1.21
CA VAL A 108 3.72 -0.61 -0.19
C VAL A 108 4.98 -0.63 0.67
N ILE A 109 4.82 -0.60 2.00
CA ILE A 109 5.91 -0.92 2.94
C ILE A 109 5.91 -2.43 3.14
N ALA A 110 7.08 -3.05 3.01
CA ALA A 110 7.25 -4.49 3.30
C ALA A 110 8.51 -4.77 4.13
N GLY A 111 9.04 -3.78 4.84
CA GLY A 111 10.18 -3.97 5.73
C GLY A 111 10.50 -2.73 6.55
N ILE A 112 11.21 -2.92 7.64
CA ILE A 112 11.64 -1.86 8.55
C ILE A 112 13.02 -2.17 9.12
N LYS A 113 13.79 -1.12 9.35
CA LYS A 113 15.04 -1.11 10.11
C LYS A 113 15.17 0.28 10.74
N ALA A 114 16.14 0.48 11.63
CA ALA A 114 16.35 1.76 12.31
C ALA A 114 16.27 2.96 11.34
N GLY A 115 15.29 3.84 11.56
CA GLY A 115 15.06 5.06 10.78
C GLY A 115 14.62 4.86 9.33
N ASN A 116 14.35 3.64 8.87
CA ASN A 116 14.07 3.37 7.46
C ASN A 116 13.02 2.27 7.23
N VAL A 117 12.24 2.42 6.16
CA VAL A 117 11.30 1.41 5.67
C VAL A 117 11.67 0.93 4.28
N LEU A 118 11.36 -0.33 3.98
CA LEU A 118 11.55 -0.92 2.65
C LEU A 118 10.28 -0.69 1.83
N ILE A 119 10.41 0.17 0.81
CA ILE A 119 9.32 0.55 -0.08
C ILE A 119 9.33 -0.32 -1.34
N TYR A 120 8.16 -0.82 -1.69
CA TYR A 120 7.81 -1.41 -2.98
C TYR A 120 6.96 -0.37 -3.71
N ASP A 121 7.63 0.41 -4.54
CA ASP A 121 7.05 1.52 -5.29
C ASP A 121 6.61 1.00 -6.68
N PRO A 122 5.31 1.04 -7.03
CA PRO A 122 4.86 0.61 -8.35
C PRO A 122 5.36 1.52 -9.49
N SER A 123 5.82 2.74 -9.18
CA SER A 123 6.42 3.69 -10.12
C SER A 123 7.94 3.48 -10.23
N PRO A 124 8.57 3.73 -11.41
CA PRO A 124 7.99 4.21 -12.68
C PRO A 124 7.14 3.19 -13.42
N VAL A 125 6.29 3.67 -14.34
CA VAL A 125 5.43 2.83 -15.19
C VAL A 125 6.22 1.69 -15.86
N ASN A 126 5.68 0.47 -15.79
CA ASN A 126 6.24 -0.79 -16.28
C ASN A 126 7.60 -1.18 -15.69
N LYS A 127 8.03 -0.54 -14.59
CA LYS A 127 9.33 -0.80 -13.96
C LYS A 127 9.23 -0.99 -12.46
N GLY A 128 8.57 -0.05 -11.77
CA GLY A 128 8.58 0.04 -10.33
C GLY A 128 9.98 0.25 -9.75
N SER A 129 10.07 0.30 -8.42
CA SER A 129 11.34 0.25 -7.71
C SER A 129 11.19 -0.34 -6.31
N ILE A 130 12.26 -0.97 -5.81
CA ILE A 130 12.36 -1.43 -4.43
C ILE A 130 13.52 -0.71 -3.78
N GLY A 131 13.32 -0.15 -2.59
CA GLY A 131 14.41 0.51 -1.90
C GLY A 131 14.09 0.91 -0.47
N TRP A 132 15.13 1.01 0.33
CA TRP A 132 15.04 1.60 1.66
C TRP A 132 14.85 3.12 1.55
N ARG A 133 13.96 3.67 2.37
CA ARG A 133 13.67 5.10 2.48
C ARG A 133 13.68 5.50 3.96
N SER A 134 14.24 6.67 4.26
CA SER A 134 14.29 7.19 5.63
C SER A 134 12.90 7.65 6.08
N LEU A 135 12.45 7.22 7.25
CA LEU A 135 11.15 7.63 7.81
C LEU A 135 11.07 9.14 8.00
N ASP A 136 12.15 9.79 8.45
CA ASP A 136 12.18 11.23 8.69
C ASP A 136 11.98 12.05 7.42
N THR A 137 12.56 11.61 6.30
CA THR A 137 12.48 12.35 5.03
C THR A 137 11.33 11.90 4.15
N TRP A 138 10.99 10.61 4.19
CA TRP A 138 9.96 10.02 3.35
C TRP A 138 8.60 10.13 4.01
N TYR A 139 8.44 9.71 5.27
CA TYR A 139 7.13 9.67 5.92
C TYR A 139 6.69 11.05 6.44
N VAL A 140 7.62 11.84 6.97
CA VAL A 140 7.34 13.18 7.56
C VAL A 140 7.68 14.33 6.58
N GLY A 141 8.13 14.00 5.37
CA GLY A 141 8.54 14.98 4.35
C GLY A 141 7.41 15.58 3.51
N ASN A 142 7.82 16.20 2.39
CA ASN A 142 6.93 16.84 1.40
C ASN A 142 6.97 16.13 0.03
N ALA A 143 7.43 14.88 -0.02
CA ALA A 143 7.45 14.10 -1.26
C ALA A 143 6.04 13.65 -1.64
N VAL A 144 5.85 13.26 -2.91
CA VAL A 144 4.54 12.80 -3.42
C VAL A 144 4.01 11.56 -2.69
N ASP A 145 4.92 10.76 -2.15
CA ASP A 145 4.68 9.56 -1.36
C ASP A 145 4.84 9.80 0.14
N SER A 146 5.15 11.02 0.55
CA SER A 146 5.07 11.41 1.97
C SER A 146 3.65 11.35 2.46
N ARG A 147 3.50 11.12 3.77
CA ARG A 147 2.21 10.98 4.41
C ARG A 147 1.32 12.18 4.07
N ASP A 148 0.11 11.89 3.59
CA ASP A 148 -0.94 12.89 3.51
C ASP A 148 -1.43 13.24 4.92
N THR A 149 -1.25 14.51 5.32
CA THR A 149 -1.72 15.04 6.61
C THR A 149 -2.96 15.92 6.45
N ALA A 150 -3.59 15.96 5.28
CA ALA A 150 -4.79 16.73 5.07
C ALA A 150 -5.96 16.22 5.94
N ASN A 151 -6.84 17.12 6.37
CA ASN A 151 -8.03 16.77 7.17
C ASN A 151 -9.00 15.82 6.45
N SER A 152 -8.85 15.65 5.13
CA SER A 152 -9.64 14.71 4.32
C SER A 152 -9.12 13.26 4.38
N VAL A 153 -7.94 13.03 4.95
CA VAL A 153 -7.33 11.70 5.08
C VAL A 153 -8.07 10.90 6.13
N GLN A 154 -8.78 9.87 5.69
CA GLN A 154 -9.52 8.98 6.56
C GLN A 154 -8.70 7.75 6.98
N THR A 155 -7.70 7.37 6.19
CA THR A 155 -6.74 6.30 6.50
C THR A 155 -5.43 6.54 5.76
N VAL A 156 -4.32 6.18 6.41
CA VAL A 156 -2.97 6.21 5.80
C VAL A 156 -2.47 4.81 5.49
N PHE A 157 -2.77 3.85 6.36
CA PHE A 157 -2.32 2.47 6.23
C PHE A 157 -3.49 1.53 5.98
N LEU A 158 -3.31 0.62 5.03
CA LEU A 158 -4.20 -0.53 4.87
C LEU A 158 -3.39 -1.82 4.90
N HIS A 159 -4.00 -2.90 5.37
CA HIS A 159 -3.47 -4.25 5.25
C HIS A 159 -4.54 -5.21 4.71
N CYS A 160 -4.08 -6.38 4.26
CA CYS A 160 -4.95 -7.48 3.90
C CYS A 160 -5.13 -8.39 5.13
N PRO A 161 -6.34 -8.50 5.72
CA PRO A 161 -6.57 -9.06 7.05
C PRO A 161 -6.52 -10.58 7.09
#